data_AF-A0A6G0MH03-F1
#
_entry.id   AF-A0A6G0MH03-F1
#
_cell.length_a   1.000
_cell.length_b   1.000
_cell.length_c   1.000
_cell.angle_alpha   90.00
_cell.angle_beta   90.00
_cell.angle_gamma   90.00
#
_symmetry.space_group_name_H-M   'P 1'
#
loop_
_entity.id
_entity.type
_entity.pdbx_description
1 polymer ?
#
loop_
_entity_poly.entity_id
_entity_poly.type
_entity_poly.pdbx_seq_one_letter_code
_entity_poly.pdbx_strand_id
1 'polypeptide(L)'
;MLQWIMDGLNPSIALHRVIGGAAVLGFFFLLRSAEYLAVKGTRRNYTLQVGDVKIRDGNGRLTSSYNLAATVDITFRGSKNDQMGCGTTRRLGRSGHDTLCPVRAALGLKHHAASIGSTSDHMLCLVSRDQLLGADTVAKVLRQAAAAMGADSAKFSCHSLRCVGATALLSSGADSTLVMLHGRWRSDVFQRYTRYNQQTGVNLAMQMAGAST
;
A
#
# COMPACT_ATOMS: atom_id res chain seq x y z
N MET A 1 -12.91 5.79 0.52
CA MET A 1 -11.77 6.52 1.14
C MET A 1 -10.59 6.65 0.20
N LEU A 2 -9.92 5.57 -0.23
CA LEU A 2 -8.77 5.70 -1.16
C LEU A 2 -9.13 6.40 -2.47
N GLN A 3 -10.27 6.05 -3.07
CA GLN A 3 -10.74 6.73 -4.29
C GLN A 3 -10.93 8.24 -4.05
N TRP A 4 -11.63 8.63 -2.97
CA TRP A 4 -11.79 10.03 -2.56
C TRP A 4 -10.45 10.77 -2.41
N ILE A 5 -9.44 10.11 -1.82
CA ILE A 5 -8.09 10.67 -1.72
C ILE A 5 -7.52 10.90 -3.12
N MET A 6 -7.57 9.90 -3.99
CA MET A 6 -7.03 10.01 -5.35
C MET A 6 -7.72 11.11 -6.17
N ASP A 7 -9.05 11.26 -6.03
CA ASP A 7 -9.82 12.29 -6.74
C ASP A 7 -9.49 13.71 -6.27
N GLY A 8 -9.10 13.88 -4.99
CA GLY A 8 -8.70 15.17 -4.43
C GLY A 8 -7.24 15.58 -4.72
N LEU A 9 -6.44 14.71 -5.34
CA LEU A 9 -5.01 14.96 -5.56
C LEU A 9 -4.73 15.53 -6.95
N ASN A 10 -4.19 16.75 -6.99
CA ASN A 10 -3.63 17.34 -8.22
C ASN A 10 -2.30 16.67 -8.65
N PRO A 11 -2.24 15.97 -9.80
CA PRO A 11 -1.03 15.27 -10.25
C PRO A 11 0.13 16.20 -10.66
N SER A 12 -0.11 17.49 -10.89
CA SER A 12 0.95 18.47 -11.18
C SER A 12 1.81 18.77 -9.95
N ILE A 13 1.27 18.57 -8.73
CA ILE A 13 1.97 18.83 -7.47
C ILE A 13 2.77 17.59 -7.05
N ALA A 14 4.09 17.75 -6.79
CA ALA A 14 4.97 16.66 -6.39
C ALA A 14 4.48 15.93 -5.14
N LEU A 15 4.17 16.67 -4.08
CA LEU A 15 3.64 16.12 -2.84
C LEU A 15 2.40 15.24 -3.07
N HIS A 16 1.50 15.67 -3.95
CA HIS A 16 0.26 14.95 -4.23
C HIS A 16 0.52 13.63 -4.97
N ARG A 17 1.42 13.62 -5.96
CA ARG A 17 1.84 12.39 -6.64
C ARG A 17 2.38 11.37 -5.65
N VAL A 18 3.23 11.82 -4.73
CA VAL A 18 3.87 10.95 -3.74
C VAL A 18 2.86 10.45 -2.71
N ILE A 19 1.95 11.31 -2.22
CA ILE A 19 0.87 10.89 -1.30
C ILE A 19 -0.01 9.83 -1.94
N GLY A 20 -0.44 10.04 -3.19
CA GLY A 20 -1.30 9.09 -3.91
C GLY A 20 -0.61 7.74 -4.10
N GLY A 21 0.62 7.75 -4.59
CA GLY A 21 1.43 6.53 -4.74
C GLY A 21 1.64 5.80 -3.41
N ALA A 22 2.01 6.53 -2.36
CA ALA A 22 2.25 6.01 -1.03
C ALA A 22 0.99 5.40 -0.39
N ALA A 23 -0.17 6.05 -0.54
CA ALA A 23 -1.44 5.55 -0.02
C ALA A 23 -1.88 4.25 -0.72
N VAL A 24 -1.77 4.22 -2.06
CA VAL A 24 -2.09 3.02 -2.85
C VAL A 24 -1.15 1.87 -2.50
N LEU A 25 0.17 2.07 -2.47
CA LEU A 25 1.09 1.01 -2.08
C LEU A 25 0.90 0.58 -0.63
N GLY A 26 0.65 1.52 0.28
CA GLY A 26 0.36 1.25 1.68
C GLY A 26 -0.83 0.32 1.87
N PHE A 27 -1.88 0.52 1.08
CA PHE A 27 -3.06 -0.34 1.05
C PHE A 27 -2.78 -1.70 0.39
N PHE A 28 -2.25 -1.75 -0.83
CA PHE A 28 -2.13 -3.00 -1.58
C PHE A 28 -1.03 -3.93 -1.04
N PHE A 29 0.09 -3.40 -0.54
CA PHE A 29 1.19 -4.18 0.04
C PHE A 29 1.11 -4.30 1.56
N LEU A 30 0.01 -3.82 2.16
CA LEU A 30 -0.25 -3.82 3.60
C LEU A 30 0.95 -3.19 4.34
N LEU A 31 1.50 -2.06 3.88
CA LEU A 31 2.76 -1.55 4.42
C LEU A 31 2.61 -1.02 5.85
N ARG A 32 3.64 -1.20 6.68
CA ARG A 32 3.78 -0.45 7.93
C ARG A 32 4.26 0.96 7.61
N SER A 33 3.85 1.98 8.35
CA SER A 33 4.22 3.37 8.08
C SER A 33 5.73 3.58 7.91
N ALA A 34 6.55 3.03 8.82
CA ALA A 34 8.01 3.13 8.76
C ALA A 34 8.67 2.39 7.58
N GLU A 35 7.95 1.50 6.89
CA GLU A 35 8.46 0.82 5.69
C GLU A 35 8.51 1.76 4.48
N TYR A 36 7.75 2.87 4.45
CA TYR A 36 7.71 3.74 3.26
C TYR A 36 7.62 5.24 3.57
N LEU A 37 7.45 5.63 4.84
CA LEU A 37 7.27 7.01 5.28
C LEU A 37 8.31 7.38 6.33
N ALA A 38 8.64 8.66 6.41
CA ALA A 38 9.40 9.22 7.53
C ALA A 38 8.50 9.27 8.78
N VAL A 39 8.95 8.67 9.87
CA VAL A 39 8.22 8.62 11.15
C VAL A 39 9.02 9.41 12.17
N LYS A 40 8.41 10.43 12.78
CA LYS A 40 9.12 11.43 13.62
C LYS A 40 10.29 12.08 12.86
N GLY A 41 10.03 12.51 11.62
CA GLY A 41 11.00 13.22 10.78
C GLY A 41 12.14 12.38 10.19
N THR A 42 12.24 11.08 10.50
CA THR A 42 13.38 10.25 10.10
C THR A 42 12.95 9.00 9.33
N ARG A 43 13.78 8.59 8.35
CA ARG A 43 13.67 7.28 7.69
C ARG A 43 14.30 6.19 8.55
N ARG A 44 13.86 4.94 8.39
CA ARG A 44 14.50 3.76 8.98
C ARG A 44 15.44 3.11 7.96
N ASN A 45 16.38 2.31 8.43
CA ASN A 45 17.31 1.57 7.57
C ASN A 45 16.60 0.61 6.59
N TYR A 46 15.45 0.08 6.99
CA TYR A 46 14.58 -0.78 6.18
C TYR A 46 13.49 -0.03 5.39
N THR A 47 13.48 1.31 5.40
CA THR A 47 12.51 2.07 4.59
C THR A 47 12.79 1.80 3.10
N LEU A 48 11.72 1.53 2.35
CA LEU A 48 11.76 1.18 0.93
C LEU A 48 12.49 2.24 0.12
N GLN A 49 13.39 1.76 -0.72
CA GLN A 49 14.18 2.57 -1.63
C GLN A 49 13.71 2.39 -3.07
N VAL A 50 14.15 3.27 -3.96
CA VAL A 50 13.82 3.17 -5.40
C VAL A 50 14.28 1.83 -6.00
N GLY A 51 15.45 1.34 -5.58
CA GLY A 51 16.02 0.06 -6.03
C GLY A 51 15.25 -1.18 -5.55
N ASP A 52 14.48 -1.05 -4.47
CA ASP A 52 13.66 -2.14 -3.92
C ASP A 52 12.42 -2.43 -4.79
N VAL A 53 12.10 -1.57 -5.77
CA VAL A 53 10.90 -1.67 -6.61
C VAL A 53 11.25 -1.98 -8.07
N LYS A 54 10.75 -3.11 -8.57
CA LYS A 54 10.92 -3.55 -9.95
C LYS A 54 9.57 -3.65 -10.64
N ILE A 55 9.40 -2.93 -11.75
CA ILE A 55 8.21 -2.99 -12.60
C ILE A 55 8.51 -3.89 -13.78
N ARG A 56 7.61 -4.85 -14.08
CA ARG A 56 7.80 -5.82 -15.15
C ARG A 56 6.64 -5.83 -16.14
N ASP A 57 6.95 -6.09 -17.40
CA ASP A 57 5.97 -6.30 -18.44
C ASP A 57 5.35 -7.71 -18.40
N GLY A 58 4.46 -8.01 -19.36
CA GLY A 58 3.80 -9.32 -19.48
C GLY A 58 4.76 -10.49 -19.73
N ASN A 59 5.99 -10.21 -20.18
CA ASN A 59 7.04 -11.19 -20.41
C ASN A 59 8.03 -11.27 -19.23
N GLY A 60 7.77 -10.56 -18.12
CA GLY A 60 8.62 -10.53 -16.94
C GLY A 60 9.86 -9.64 -17.05
N ARG A 61 10.03 -8.88 -18.14
CA ARG A 61 11.16 -7.97 -18.37
C ARG A 61 10.94 -6.66 -17.66
N LEU A 62 12.02 -6.00 -17.21
CA LEU A 62 11.92 -4.69 -16.57
C LEU A 62 11.37 -3.66 -17.56
N THR A 63 10.43 -2.84 -17.11
CA THR A 63 9.82 -1.79 -17.93
C THR A 63 9.56 -0.52 -17.15
N SER A 64 9.59 0.61 -17.85
CA SER A 64 9.15 1.92 -17.36
C SER A 64 7.91 2.42 -18.11
N SER A 65 7.30 1.60 -18.97
CA SER A 65 6.11 1.99 -19.75
C SER A 65 4.83 1.66 -18.98
N TYR A 66 3.95 2.65 -18.83
CA TYR A 66 2.62 2.47 -18.22
C TYR A 66 1.75 1.46 -18.97
N ASN A 67 1.88 1.38 -20.30
CA ASN A 67 1.07 0.50 -21.12
C ASN A 67 1.53 -0.96 -21.00
N LEU A 68 2.85 -1.18 -20.91
CA LEU A 68 3.42 -2.52 -20.84
C LEU A 68 3.49 -3.06 -19.41
N ALA A 69 3.52 -2.19 -18.39
CA ALA A 69 3.65 -2.60 -17.00
C ALA A 69 2.50 -3.51 -16.56
N ALA A 70 2.85 -4.74 -16.20
CA ALA A 70 1.94 -5.81 -15.81
C ALA A 70 2.03 -6.14 -14.32
N THR A 71 3.25 -6.16 -13.76
CA THR A 71 3.48 -6.50 -12.35
C THR A 71 4.48 -5.56 -11.68
N VAL A 72 4.37 -5.47 -10.36
CA VAL A 72 5.33 -4.80 -9.49
C VAL A 72 5.85 -5.78 -8.44
N ASP A 73 7.17 -5.87 -8.33
CA ASP A 73 7.88 -6.57 -7.27
C ASP A 73 8.44 -5.54 -6.27
N ILE A 74 8.12 -5.69 -5.00
CA ILE A 74 8.71 -4.90 -3.91
C ILE A 74 9.50 -5.83 -3.00
N THR A 75 10.80 -5.58 -2.88
CA THR A 75 11.70 -6.27 -1.97
C THR A 75 11.81 -5.53 -0.65
N PHE A 76 11.35 -6.15 0.42
CA PHE A 76 11.52 -5.68 1.79
C PHE A 76 12.85 -6.21 2.32
N ARG A 77 13.84 -5.33 2.47
CA ARG A 77 15.19 -5.68 2.97
C ARG A 77 15.21 -6.06 4.46
N GLY A 78 14.15 -5.71 5.18
CA GLY A 78 13.95 -6.05 6.58
C GLY A 78 12.70 -5.40 7.14
N SER A 79 12.43 -5.62 8.42
CA SER A 79 11.38 -4.93 9.16
C SER A 79 11.71 -4.94 10.66
N LYS A 80 10.98 -4.16 11.46
CA LYS A 80 11.10 -4.20 12.94
C LYS A 80 11.03 -5.62 13.51
N ASN A 81 10.28 -6.51 12.87
CA ASN A 81 10.07 -7.88 13.31
C ASN A 81 10.83 -8.89 12.43
N ASP A 82 11.87 -8.47 11.71
CA ASP A 82 12.75 -9.35 10.93
C ASP A 82 14.17 -9.27 11.50
N GLN A 83 14.34 -9.83 12.71
CA GLN A 83 15.62 -9.82 13.43
C GLN A 83 16.74 -10.55 12.69
N MET A 84 16.40 -11.45 11.77
CA MET A 84 17.35 -12.22 10.95
C MET A 84 17.66 -11.55 9.61
N GLY A 85 16.94 -10.48 9.25
CA GLY A 85 17.14 -9.77 7.98
C GLY A 85 16.95 -10.64 6.74
N CYS A 86 16.13 -11.70 6.82
CA CYS A 86 15.92 -12.61 5.69
C CYS A 86 15.29 -11.87 4.50
N GLY A 87 14.58 -10.77 4.77
CA GLY A 87 13.87 -10.01 3.77
C GLY A 87 12.75 -10.82 3.11
N THR A 88 11.97 -10.16 2.27
CA THR A 88 10.94 -10.85 1.50
C THR A 88 10.53 -10.04 0.28
N THR A 89 10.09 -10.70 -0.79
CA THR A 89 9.56 -9.99 -1.96
C THR A 89 8.07 -10.26 -2.10
N ARG A 90 7.28 -9.23 -2.41
CA ARG A 90 5.87 -9.38 -2.78
C ARG A 90 5.68 -8.89 -4.20
N ARG A 91 4.98 -9.69 -5.00
CA ARG A 91 4.59 -9.38 -6.37
C ARG A 91 3.09 -9.12 -6.41
N LEU A 92 2.68 -8.02 -7.05
CA LEU A 92 1.28 -7.77 -7.36
C LEU A 92 1.11 -7.42 -8.84
N GLY A 93 -0.01 -7.86 -9.43
CA GLY A 93 -0.44 -7.47 -10.77
C GLY A 93 -1.24 -6.16 -10.77
N ARG A 94 -1.70 -5.74 -11.96
CA ARG A 94 -2.67 -4.65 -12.08
C ARG A 94 -3.99 -5.05 -11.41
N SER A 95 -4.63 -4.10 -10.75
CA SER A 95 -5.94 -4.29 -10.13
C SER A 95 -7.11 -4.24 -11.13
N GLY A 96 -6.86 -3.81 -12.37
CA GLY A 96 -7.90 -3.48 -13.34
C GLY A 96 -8.52 -2.09 -13.16
N HIS A 97 -8.26 -1.42 -12.02
CA HIS A 97 -8.77 -0.07 -11.77
C HIS A 97 -7.83 1.01 -12.32
N ASP A 98 -8.39 2.13 -12.78
CA ASP A 98 -7.60 3.20 -13.39
C ASP A 98 -6.68 3.91 -12.39
N THR A 99 -7.26 4.39 -11.29
CA THR A 99 -6.55 5.13 -10.22
C THR A 99 -5.96 4.21 -9.15
N LEU A 100 -6.70 3.19 -8.70
CA LEU A 100 -6.33 2.31 -7.59
C LEU A 100 -5.57 1.07 -8.07
N CYS A 101 -4.39 1.28 -8.66
CA CYS A 101 -3.56 0.20 -9.19
C CYS A 101 -2.15 0.22 -8.59
N PRO A 102 -1.69 -0.85 -7.91
CA PRO A 102 -0.37 -0.88 -7.28
C PRO A 102 0.77 -0.76 -8.31
N VAL A 103 0.59 -1.33 -9.51
CA VAL A 103 1.57 -1.24 -10.60
C VAL A 103 1.72 0.21 -11.09
N ARG A 104 0.60 0.91 -11.36
CA ARG A 104 0.62 2.31 -11.81
C ARG A 104 1.14 3.24 -10.73
N ALA A 105 0.76 3.01 -9.47
CA ALA A 105 1.24 3.77 -8.33
C ALA A 105 2.76 3.65 -8.14
N ALA A 106 3.28 2.42 -8.14
CA ALA A 106 4.72 2.17 -8.05
C ALA A 106 5.48 2.79 -9.22
N LEU A 107 4.97 2.65 -10.45
CA LEU A 107 5.57 3.25 -11.62
C LEU A 107 5.57 4.79 -11.55
N GLY A 108 4.49 5.40 -11.08
CA GLY A 108 4.40 6.85 -10.84
C GLY A 108 5.41 7.35 -9.81
N LEU A 109 5.62 6.61 -8.72
CA LEU A 109 6.66 6.93 -7.75
C LEU A 109 8.06 6.81 -8.36
N LYS A 110 8.32 5.79 -9.20
CA LYS A 110 9.61 5.65 -9.89
C LYS A 110 9.87 6.77 -10.89
N HIS A 111 8.88 7.18 -11.67
CA HIS A 111 9.02 8.33 -12.57
C HIS A 111 9.24 9.63 -11.80
N HIS A 112 8.54 9.81 -10.68
CA HIS A 112 8.78 10.97 -9.83
C HIS A 112 10.20 10.97 -9.26
N ALA A 113 10.67 9.84 -8.73
CA ALA A 113 12.04 9.69 -8.24
C ALA A 113 13.08 10.03 -9.32
N ALA A 114 12.87 9.53 -10.56
CA ALA A 114 13.72 9.88 -11.69
C ALA A 114 13.69 11.38 -12.00
N SER A 115 12.51 12.02 -11.96
CA SER A 115 12.37 13.47 -12.25
C SER A 115 13.11 14.38 -11.26
N ILE A 116 13.35 13.93 -10.03
CA ILE A 116 14.12 14.68 -9.01
C ILE A 116 15.59 14.21 -8.91
N GLY A 117 16.00 13.29 -9.78
CA GLY A 117 17.35 12.74 -9.84
C GLY A 117 17.70 11.83 -8.66
N SER A 118 16.73 11.12 -8.08
CA SER A 118 16.97 10.13 -7.03
C SER A 118 17.62 8.87 -7.58
N THR A 119 18.60 8.36 -6.84
CA THR A 119 19.27 7.08 -7.10
C THR A 119 18.62 5.92 -6.34
N SER A 120 19.09 4.70 -6.59
CA SER A 120 18.52 3.45 -6.08
C SER A 120 18.39 3.36 -4.55
N ASP A 121 19.22 4.09 -3.80
CA ASP A 121 19.31 4.09 -2.33
C ASP A 121 18.47 5.19 -1.64
N HIS A 122 17.90 6.10 -2.44
CA HIS A 122 16.96 7.11 -1.95
C HIS A 122 15.61 6.48 -1.61
N MET A 123 14.90 7.11 -0.68
CA MET A 123 13.56 6.67 -0.27
C MET A 123 12.60 6.69 -1.46
N LEU A 124 11.79 5.63 -1.62
CA LEU A 124 10.82 5.54 -2.72
C LEU A 124 9.81 6.70 -2.69
N CYS A 125 9.34 7.08 -1.50
CA CYS A 125 8.36 8.16 -1.30
C CYS A 125 9.03 9.50 -0.94
N LEU A 126 10.13 9.83 -1.62
CA LEU A 126 10.77 11.14 -1.53
C LEU A 126 9.98 12.18 -2.36
N VAL A 127 9.72 13.37 -1.80
CA VAL A 127 8.94 14.44 -2.47
C VAL A 127 9.85 15.38 -3.27
N SER A 128 11.01 15.69 -2.69
CA SER A 128 12.11 16.43 -3.31
C SER A 128 13.41 16.02 -2.59
N ARG A 129 14.58 16.44 -3.07
CA ARG A 129 15.88 16.04 -2.50
C ARG A 129 15.98 16.24 -0.97
N ASP A 130 15.33 17.27 -0.44
CA ASP A 130 15.38 17.63 0.97
C ASP A 130 14.06 17.35 1.72
N GLN A 131 13.06 16.78 1.05
CA GLN A 131 11.72 16.58 1.61
C GLN A 131 11.29 15.11 1.57
N LEU A 132 11.31 14.47 2.73
CA LEU A 132 10.72 13.15 2.94
C LEU A 132 9.19 13.25 3.05
N LEU A 133 8.45 12.25 2.52
CA LEU A 133 7.03 12.13 2.86
C LEU A 133 6.87 11.63 4.31
N GLY A 134 6.34 12.50 5.17
CA GLY A 134 6.07 12.20 6.57
C GLY A 134 4.79 11.42 6.80
N ALA A 135 4.79 10.54 7.81
CA ALA A 135 3.61 9.79 8.23
C ALA A 135 2.47 10.70 8.74
N ASP A 136 2.80 11.84 9.34
CA ASP A 136 1.80 12.81 9.79
C ASP A 136 1.07 13.46 8.61
N THR A 137 1.76 13.70 7.49
CA THR A 137 1.14 14.23 6.27
C THR A 137 0.14 13.24 5.69
N VAL A 138 0.52 11.97 5.56
CA VAL A 138 -0.39 10.93 5.07
C VAL A 138 -1.56 10.71 6.05
N ALA A 139 -1.29 10.72 7.35
CA ALA A 139 -2.35 10.61 8.36
C ALA A 139 -3.35 11.78 8.28
N LYS A 140 -2.88 13.02 8.06
CA LYS A 140 -3.77 14.18 7.87
C LYS A 140 -4.71 13.98 6.67
N VAL A 141 -4.19 13.52 5.53
CA VAL A 141 -5.01 13.24 4.34
C VAL A 141 -6.03 12.13 4.60
N LEU A 142 -5.63 11.05 5.28
CA LEU A 142 -6.55 9.96 5.67
C LEU A 142 -7.68 10.46 6.58
N ARG A 143 -7.37 11.35 7.53
CA ARG A 143 -8.36 11.95 8.44
C ARG A 143 -9.32 12.89 7.73
N GLN A 144 -8.84 13.68 6.77
CA GLN A 144 -9.69 14.51 5.92
C GLN A 144 -10.66 13.66 5.10
N ALA A 145 -10.15 12.58 4.50
CA ALA A 145 -10.99 11.63 3.76
C ALA A 145 -12.02 10.94 4.66
N ALA A 146 -11.65 10.57 5.89
CA ALA A 146 -12.57 10.01 6.86
C ALA A 146 -13.69 10.99 7.24
N ALA A 147 -13.33 12.23 7.56
CA ALA A 147 -14.29 13.28 7.92
C ALA A 147 -15.26 13.58 6.76
N ALA A 148 -14.75 13.66 5.52
CA ALA A 148 -15.58 13.86 4.34
C ALA A 148 -16.56 12.71 4.08
N MET A 149 -16.27 11.51 4.59
CA MET A 149 -17.14 10.34 4.52
C MET A 149 -17.99 10.14 5.78
N GLY A 150 -18.05 11.12 6.68
CA GLY A 150 -18.83 11.05 7.93
C GLY A 150 -18.26 10.11 9.00
N ALA A 151 -17.02 9.66 8.84
CA ALA A 151 -16.35 8.80 9.82
C ALA A 151 -15.56 9.63 10.85
N ASP A 152 -15.42 9.08 12.05
CA ASP A 152 -14.63 9.67 13.13
C ASP A 152 -13.14 9.70 12.77
N SER A 153 -12.66 10.89 12.40
CA SER A 153 -11.28 11.11 11.95
C SER A 153 -10.22 10.74 12.98
N ALA A 154 -10.52 10.78 14.29
CA ALA A 154 -9.55 10.46 15.34
C ALA A 154 -9.09 9.00 15.29
N LYS A 155 -9.92 8.11 14.70
CA LYS A 155 -9.64 6.68 14.55
C LYS A 155 -8.74 6.35 13.35
N PHE A 156 -8.41 7.33 12.51
CA PHE A 156 -7.62 7.11 11.30
C PHE A 156 -6.15 7.52 11.47
N SER A 157 -5.28 6.64 10.99
CA SER A 157 -3.83 6.82 10.95
C SER A 157 -3.24 6.08 9.74
N CYS A 158 -1.93 6.20 9.49
CA CYS A 158 -1.27 5.40 8.46
C CYS A 158 -1.47 3.88 8.64
N HIS A 159 -1.66 3.40 9.87
CA HIS A 159 -1.93 1.98 10.15
C HIS A 159 -3.29 1.53 9.60
N SER A 160 -4.24 2.45 9.45
CA SER A 160 -5.57 2.17 8.90
C SER A 160 -5.48 1.62 7.47
N LEU A 161 -4.53 2.06 6.64
CA LEU A 161 -4.33 1.52 5.28
C LEU A 161 -4.02 0.02 5.32
N ARG A 162 -3.14 -0.39 6.25
CA ARG A 162 -2.77 -1.79 6.43
C ARG A 162 -3.94 -2.63 6.97
N CYS A 163 -4.70 -2.10 7.93
CA CYS A 163 -5.90 -2.79 8.44
C CYS A 163 -6.94 -2.98 7.33
N VAL A 164 -7.29 -1.90 6.62
CA VAL A 164 -8.33 -1.93 5.58
C VAL A 164 -7.89 -2.80 4.40
N GLY A 165 -6.59 -2.82 4.06
CA GLY A 165 -6.04 -3.75 3.06
C GLY A 165 -6.23 -5.23 3.45
N ALA A 166 -5.96 -5.59 4.71
CA ALA A 166 -6.21 -6.94 5.19
C ALA A 166 -7.71 -7.28 5.23
N THR A 167 -8.56 -6.36 5.69
CA THR A 167 -10.02 -6.54 5.67
C THR A 167 -10.51 -6.75 4.24
N ALA A 168 -9.98 -6.02 3.26
CA ALA A 168 -10.35 -6.18 1.85
C ALA A 168 -9.98 -7.57 1.31
N LEU A 169 -8.78 -8.07 1.61
CA LEU A 169 -8.37 -9.43 1.21
C LEU A 169 -9.26 -10.50 1.84
N LEU A 170 -9.56 -10.39 3.14
CA LEU A 170 -10.43 -11.35 3.82
C LEU A 170 -11.85 -11.29 3.26
N SER A 171 -12.34 -10.09 2.94
CA SER A 171 -13.67 -9.92 2.32
C SER A 171 -13.74 -10.45 0.89
N SER A 172 -12.61 -10.55 0.19
CA SER A 172 -12.53 -11.18 -1.13
C SER A 172 -12.38 -12.71 -1.06
N GLY A 173 -12.52 -13.31 0.12
CA GLY A 173 -12.36 -14.76 0.32
C GLY A 173 -10.92 -15.25 0.31
N ALA A 174 -9.92 -14.36 0.43
CA ALA A 174 -8.53 -14.80 0.55
C ALA A 174 -8.34 -15.59 1.86
N ASP A 175 -7.67 -16.73 1.78
CA ASP A 175 -7.37 -17.52 2.97
C ASP A 175 -6.52 -16.73 3.98
N SER A 176 -6.77 -16.99 5.26
CA SER A 176 -6.06 -16.38 6.37
C SER A 176 -4.53 -16.55 6.27
N THR A 177 -4.04 -17.70 5.77
CA THR A 177 -2.60 -17.92 5.54
C THR A 177 -2.06 -16.98 4.49
N LEU A 178 -2.79 -16.77 3.38
CA LEU A 178 -2.38 -15.84 2.32
C LEU A 178 -2.30 -14.41 2.85
N VAL A 179 -3.27 -13.98 3.66
CA VAL A 179 -3.27 -12.65 4.29
C VAL A 179 -2.09 -12.49 5.26
N MET A 180 -1.81 -13.52 6.06
CA MET A 180 -0.67 -13.55 6.98
C MET A 180 0.66 -13.40 6.23
N LEU A 181 0.85 -14.20 5.17
CA LEU A 181 2.05 -14.17 4.33
C LEU A 181 2.17 -12.83 3.61
N HIS A 182 1.10 -12.34 2.97
CA HIS A 182 1.12 -11.09 2.22
C HIS A 182 1.42 -9.88 3.11
N GLY A 183 0.73 -9.80 4.24
CA GLY A 183 0.93 -8.74 5.24
C GLY A 183 2.19 -8.90 6.07
N ARG A 184 2.92 -10.01 5.99
CA ARG A 184 4.14 -10.24 6.79
C ARG A 184 3.82 -10.19 8.30
N TRP A 185 2.73 -10.83 8.70
CA TRP A 185 2.39 -11.07 10.11
C TRP A 185 3.05 -12.37 10.59
N ARG A 186 3.48 -12.39 11.85
CA ARG A 186 4.02 -13.60 12.52
C ARG A 186 2.94 -14.37 13.29
N SER A 187 1.78 -13.76 13.48
CA SER A 187 0.64 -14.33 14.20
C SER A 187 -0.66 -13.92 13.53
N ASP A 188 -1.75 -14.48 14.01
CA ASP A 188 -3.13 -14.21 13.64
C ASP A 188 -3.66 -12.83 14.05
N VAL A 189 -2.82 -11.91 14.56
CA VAL A 189 -3.25 -10.59 15.05
C VAL A 189 -4.05 -9.77 14.03
N PHE A 190 -3.87 -10.03 12.73
CA PHE A 190 -4.63 -9.38 11.66
C PHE A 190 -6.11 -9.76 11.64
N GLN A 191 -6.49 -10.90 12.23
CA GLN A 191 -7.88 -11.32 12.36
C GLN A 191 -8.68 -10.32 13.22
N ARG A 192 -8.04 -9.54 14.10
CA ARG A 192 -8.71 -8.46 14.83
C ARG A 192 -9.24 -7.33 13.94
N TYR A 193 -8.82 -7.27 12.67
CA TYR A 193 -9.31 -6.29 11.71
C TYR A 193 -10.59 -6.75 10.99
N THR A 194 -10.97 -8.02 11.12
CA THR A 194 -12.29 -8.47 10.66
C THR A 194 -13.32 -8.13 11.73
N ARG A 195 -14.52 -7.80 11.26
CA ARG A 195 -15.69 -7.63 12.12
C ARG A 195 -16.80 -8.42 11.47
N TYR A 196 -17.50 -9.21 12.28
CA TYR A 196 -18.80 -9.72 11.87
C TYR A 196 -19.72 -8.52 11.64
N ASN A 197 -20.25 -8.39 10.43
CA ASN A 197 -21.25 -7.39 10.10
C ASN A 197 -22.49 -8.06 9.49
N GLN A 198 -23.60 -7.35 9.41
CA GLN A 198 -24.86 -7.89 8.88
C GLN A 198 -24.68 -8.51 7.49
N GLN A 199 -23.87 -7.90 6.62
CA GLN A 199 -23.59 -8.42 5.28
C GLN A 199 -22.88 -9.79 5.33
N THR A 200 -21.92 -9.97 6.25
CA THR A 200 -21.26 -11.25 6.48
C THR A 200 -22.25 -12.31 6.96
N GLY A 201 -23.18 -11.93 7.83
CA GLY A 201 -24.21 -12.84 8.35
C GLY A 201 -25.22 -13.31 7.31
N VAL A 202 -25.64 -12.43 6.39
CA VAL A 202 -26.68 -12.72 5.39
C VAL A 202 -26.27 -13.86 4.43
N ASN A 203 -25.01 -13.92 4.04
CA ASN A 203 -24.54 -14.94 3.09
C ASN A 203 -24.06 -16.24 3.75
N LEU A 204 -23.96 -16.27 5.09
CA LEU A 204 -23.36 -17.39 5.82
C LEU A 204 -24.18 -18.67 5.65
N ALA A 205 -25.51 -18.58 5.75
CA ALA A 205 -26.40 -19.74 5.62
C ALA A 205 -26.33 -20.37 4.21
N MET A 206 -26.24 -19.55 3.16
CA MET A 206 -26.10 -20.03 1.78
C MET A 206 -24.77 -20.77 1.57
N GLN A 207 -23.68 -20.22 2.09
CA GLN A 207 -22.36 -20.88 2.05
C GLN A 207 -22.34 -22.19 2.83
N MET A 208 -22.96 -22.23 4.02
CA MET A 208 -23.08 -23.45 4.84
C MET A 208 -23.89 -24.55 4.15
N ALA A 209 -24.89 -24.18 3.34
CA ALA A 209 -25.68 -25.12 2.55
C ALA A 209 -24.97 -25.60 1.27
N GLY A 210 -23.74 -25.14 1.01
CA GLY A 210 -22.98 -25.50 -0.20
C GLY A 210 -23.45 -24.78 -1.46
N ALA A 211 -24.27 -23.73 -1.34
CA ALA A 211 -24.65 -22.91 -2.48
C ALA A 211 -23.56 -21.88 -2.76
N SER A 212 -22.79 -22.09 -3.83
CA SER A 212 -21.84 -21.09 -4.33
C SER A 212 -22.61 -19.97 -5.07
N THR A 213 -22.31 -18.72 -4.75
CA THR A 213 -22.67 -17.53 -5.55
C THR A 213 -21.89 -17.48 -6.85
#